data_AF-A0A1G6TKV2-F1
#
_entry.id   AF-A0A1G6TKV2-F1
#
_cell.length_a   1.000
_cell.length_b   1.000
_cell.length_c   1.000
_cell.angle_alpha   90.00
_cell.angle_beta   90.00
_cell.angle_gamma   90.00
#
_symmetry.space_group_name_H-M   'P 1'
#
loop_
_entity.id
_entity.type
_entity.pdbx_description
1 polymer ?
#
loop_
_entity_poly.entity_id
_entity_poly.type
_entity_poly.pdbx_seq_one_letter_code
_entity_poly.pdbx_strand_id
1 'polypeptide(L)'
;MPTVRDYTLAQFASTAFENTPSALPGGFTPLTPAALGVVVDAPGESFANGVYRQDNAAALVGTGVLGGLNTIVLAFRGADDRTDSNNVLRDPATDYPKFAELVAAVDRLAASGAYQQVAVTGHSLGGSLAQIFMANHPAGATTVHYVSDTFGSPGALVPDANDARITNYVVVDDPAVFLGENREAVGNTIDGNLLLERPAAELAARVFPGLTVDDALDAIPTFSANYENAGGTVNLPGKAGGTGPISSVTGLLQADPAQHAISNYIRELGNIAFRLPGSGNEGLFDRDFYLQRNADVAAAGIDAKQHFDTHGWREGRDASAVFDTGFYLQNNRDVAAAGVNPLAHFETHGWREGRAPDAFFDTGVYLRENPDVAAAGINPLVHYLLFGWNEGRDPGPAFDTASYLLANPDVAAAGINPLEHYLEFGINEGRVIA
;
A
#
# COMPACT_ATOMS: atom_id res chain seq x y z
N MET A 1 13.28 3.17 0.03
CA MET A 1 12.46 1.95 0.17
C MET A 1 11.06 2.38 0.57
N PRO A 2 10.00 1.67 0.14
CA PRO A 2 8.64 1.95 0.59
C PRO A 2 8.51 1.84 2.11
N THR A 3 7.60 2.63 2.67
CA THR A 3 7.43 2.89 4.10
C THR A 3 5.95 2.76 4.49
N VAL A 4 5.67 2.78 5.80
CA VAL A 4 4.29 2.84 6.33
C VAL A 4 3.53 4.06 5.81
N ARG A 5 4.23 5.19 5.54
CA ARG A 5 3.62 6.36 4.88
C ARG A 5 3.05 5.97 3.53
N ASP A 6 3.85 5.33 2.70
CA ASP A 6 3.51 5.01 1.32
C ASP A 6 2.33 4.03 1.26
N TYR A 7 2.30 3.04 2.16
CA TYR A 7 1.15 2.15 2.28
C TYR A 7 -0.11 2.86 2.77
N THR A 8 0.01 3.74 3.77
CA THR A 8 -1.13 4.52 4.27
C THR A 8 -1.72 5.37 3.14
N LEU A 9 -0.87 6.01 2.34
CA LEU A 9 -1.31 6.79 1.18
C LEU A 9 -1.90 5.90 0.07
N ALA A 10 -1.41 4.67 -0.13
CA ALA A 10 -2.03 3.71 -1.04
C ALA A 10 -3.44 3.30 -0.59
N GLN A 11 -3.63 3.10 0.71
CA GLN A 11 -4.96 2.85 1.28
C GLN A 11 -5.88 4.06 1.08
N PHE A 12 -5.39 5.28 1.30
CA PHE A 12 -6.15 6.51 1.05
C PHE A 12 -6.57 6.64 -0.43
N ALA A 13 -5.66 6.35 -1.35
CA ALA A 13 -5.95 6.33 -2.78
C ALA A 13 -7.04 5.30 -3.14
N SER A 14 -7.09 4.15 -2.45
CA SER A 14 -8.17 3.17 -2.61
C SER A 14 -9.48 3.61 -1.95
N THR A 15 -9.43 4.14 -0.72
CA THR A 15 -10.63 4.61 0.00
C THR A 15 -11.27 5.80 -0.72
N ALA A 16 -10.52 6.58 -1.50
CA ALA A 16 -11.07 7.68 -2.30
C ALA A 16 -12.15 7.24 -3.30
N PHE A 17 -12.19 5.96 -3.71
CA PHE A 17 -13.25 5.39 -4.56
C PHE A 17 -14.58 5.18 -3.82
N GLU A 18 -14.58 5.15 -2.49
CA GLU A 18 -15.80 5.05 -1.70
C GLU A 18 -16.57 6.37 -1.72
N ASN A 19 -17.90 6.32 -1.82
CA ASN A 19 -18.73 7.52 -1.78
C ASN A 19 -18.96 8.04 -0.35
N THR A 20 -18.86 7.16 0.65
CA THR A 20 -19.08 7.51 2.05
C THR A 20 -18.33 6.52 2.93
N PRO A 21 -17.00 6.68 3.06
CA PRO A 21 -16.19 5.73 3.82
C PRO A 21 -16.61 5.70 5.28
N SER A 22 -16.59 4.50 5.86
CA SER A 22 -16.97 4.28 7.27
C SER A 22 -15.87 4.68 8.25
N ALA A 23 -14.60 4.62 7.81
CA ALA A 23 -13.42 5.06 8.52
C ALA A 23 -12.31 5.40 7.51
N LEU A 24 -11.30 6.19 7.93
CA LEU A 24 -10.12 6.46 7.11
C LEU A 24 -8.92 5.62 7.55
N PRO A 25 -7.97 5.34 6.62
CA PRO A 25 -6.76 4.57 6.93
C PRO A 25 -5.91 5.18 8.05
N GLY A 26 -5.13 4.35 8.74
CA GLY A 26 -4.13 4.82 9.71
C GLY A 26 -4.68 5.59 10.93
N GLY A 27 -5.97 5.44 11.24
CA GLY A 27 -6.62 6.18 12.34
C GLY A 27 -6.91 7.65 12.01
N PHE A 28 -6.84 8.04 10.73
CA PHE A 28 -7.21 9.37 10.29
C PHE A 28 -8.69 9.65 10.51
N THR A 29 -9.01 10.92 10.75
CA THR A 29 -10.37 11.40 10.91
C THR A 29 -10.81 12.13 9.65
N PRO A 30 -11.98 11.81 9.08
CA PRO A 30 -12.51 12.54 7.92
C PRO A 30 -12.79 13.99 8.31
N LEU A 31 -12.37 14.92 7.45
CA LEU A 31 -12.77 16.32 7.62
C LEU A 31 -14.25 16.49 7.27
N THR A 32 -14.85 17.54 7.81
CA THR A 32 -16.24 17.93 7.54
C THR A 32 -16.26 19.26 6.79
N PRO A 33 -17.36 19.62 6.09
CA PRO A 33 -17.50 20.94 5.48
C PRO A 33 -17.27 22.07 6.49
N ALA A 34 -17.79 21.92 7.70
CA ALA A 34 -17.61 22.88 8.78
C ALA A 34 -16.14 23.04 9.21
N ALA A 35 -15.38 21.95 9.29
CA ALA A 35 -13.96 21.98 9.63
C ALA A 35 -13.09 22.60 8.52
N LEU A 36 -13.49 22.43 7.26
CA LEU A 36 -12.85 23.03 6.10
C LEU A 36 -13.28 24.47 5.82
N GLY A 37 -14.41 24.90 6.40
CA GLY A 37 -15.06 26.15 6.02
C GLY A 37 -15.53 26.14 4.56
N VAL A 38 -15.99 24.99 4.09
CA VAL A 38 -16.57 24.76 2.75
C VAL A 38 -18.09 24.78 2.87
N VAL A 39 -18.76 25.40 1.90
CA VAL A 39 -20.23 25.44 1.85
C VAL A 39 -20.67 24.59 0.67
N VAL A 40 -21.32 23.46 0.96
CA VAL A 40 -21.82 22.55 -0.06
C VAL A 40 -23.17 23.06 -0.55
N ASP A 41 -23.15 23.89 -1.58
CA ASP A 41 -24.36 24.54 -2.12
C ASP A 41 -24.44 24.59 -3.65
N ALA A 42 -23.39 24.16 -4.36
CA ALA A 42 -23.40 24.13 -5.80
C ALA A 42 -24.16 22.89 -6.34
N PRO A 43 -24.85 23.00 -7.49
CA PRO A 43 -25.41 21.84 -8.17
C PRO A 43 -24.30 20.83 -8.51
N GLY A 44 -24.55 19.53 -8.25
CA GLY A 44 -23.56 18.47 -8.46
C GLY A 44 -22.59 18.29 -7.30
N GLU A 45 -22.60 19.19 -6.33
CA GLU A 45 -21.70 19.17 -5.18
C GLU A 45 -22.25 18.31 -4.05
N SER A 46 -21.39 17.53 -3.40
CA SER A 46 -21.74 16.81 -2.18
C SER A 46 -20.53 16.60 -1.28
N PHE A 47 -20.79 16.39 0.01
CA PHE A 47 -19.74 16.07 0.96
C PHE A 47 -20.23 15.04 1.97
N ALA A 48 -19.55 13.90 2.07
CA ALA A 48 -19.90 12.82 2.99
C ALA A 48 -18.65 12.12 3.52
N ASN A 49 -18.47 12.09 4.86
CA ASN A 49 -17.36 11.42 5.54
C ASN A 49 -15.99 11.69 4.92
N GLY A 50 -15.65 12.95 4.70
CA GLY A 50 -14.38 13.36 4.12
C GLY A 50 -14.35 13.33 2.59
N VAL A 51 -15.35 12.75 1.91
CA VAL A 51 -15.40 12.73 0.45
C VAL A 51 -16.13 13.98 -0.04
N TYR A 52 -15.39 14.90 -0.64
CA TYR A 52 -15.91 15.98 -1.45
C TYR A 52 -16.15 15.47 -2.87
N ARG A 53 -17.29 15.80 -3.45
CA ARG A 53 -17.59 15.54 -4.86
C ARG A 53 -18.09 16.80 -5.53
N GLN A 54 -17.70 16.97 -6.78
CA GLN A 54 -18.31 17.91 -7.70
C GLN A 54 -18.54 17.21 -9.04
N ASP A 55 -19.81 16.96 -9.35
CA ASP A 55 -20.25 16.10 -10.45
C ASP A 55 -19.61 14.70 -10.38
N ASN A 56 -18.80 14.37 -11.39
CA ASN A 56 -18.07 13.11 -11.50
C ASN A 56 -16.80 13.08 -10.66
N ALA A 57 -16.20 14.26 -10.41
CA ALA A 57 -14.91 14.37 -9.76
C ALA A 57 -15.05 14.25 -8.24
N ALA A 58 -14.18 13.47 -7.61
CA ALA A 58 -14.22 13.25 -6.17
C ALA A 58 -12.82 13.26 -5.55
N ALA A 59 -12.74 13.73 -4.31
CA ALA A 59 -11.53 13.66 -3.51
C ALA A 59 -11.88 13.40 -2.05
N LEU A 60 -11.10 12.53 -1.42
CA LEU A 60 -11.18 12.22 -0.01
C LEU A 60 -10.19 13.11 0.76
N VAL A 61 -10.65 13.72 1.85
CA VAL A 61 -9.84 14.58 2.69
C VAL A 61 -10.00 14.24 4.17
N GLY A 62 -8.88 14.10 4.85
CA GLY A 62 -8.81 13.71 6.26
C GLY A 62 -7.61 14.30 6.98
N THR A 63 -7.60 14.16 8.29
CA THR A 63 -6.51 14.66 9.16
C THR A 63 -6.08 13.60 10.16
N GLY A 64 -4.81 13.62 10.51
CA GLY A 64 -4.20 12.62 11.38
C GLY A 64 -2.71 12.84 11.51
N VAL A 65 -1.99 11.80 11.91
CA VAL A 65 -0.53 11.83 12.04
C VAL A 65 0.09 10.95 10.97
N LEU A 66 0.97 11.52 10.14
CA LEU A 66 1.72 10.78 9.11
C LEU A 66 3.21 11.04 9.31
N GLY A 67 4.01 9.99 9.50
CA GLY A 67 5.45 10.14 9.72
C GLY A 67 5.82 11.03 10.93
N GLY A 68 4.97 11.06 11.95
CA GLY A 68 5.15 11.88 13.16
C GLY A 68 4.72 13.35 13.02
N LEU A 69 4.20 13.75 11.85
CA LEU A 69 3.72 15.11 11.59
C LEU A 69 2.20 15.17 11.64
N ASN A 70 1.64 16.29 12.11
CA ASN A 70 0.21 16.57 11.96
C ASN A 70 -0.08 16.86 10.50
N THR A 71 -0.89 16.01 9.88
CA THR A 71 -0.99 15.95 8.42
C THR A 71 -2.44 16.05 7.96
N ILE A 72 -2.67 16.87 6.94
CA ILE A 72 -3.86 16.81 6.09
C ILE A 72 -3.54 15.86 4.95
N VAL A 73 -4.38 14.85 4.73
CA VAL A 73 -4.28 13.97 3.55
C VAL A 73 -5.38 14.36 2.58
N LEU A 74 -5.00 14.62 1.32
CA LEU A 74 -5.89 14.84 0.19
C LEU A 74 -5.67 13.76 -0.86
N ALA A 75 -6.66 12.88 -1.03
CA ALA A 75 -6.61 11.77 -1.97
C ALA A 75 -7.61 11.99 -3.11
N PHE A 76 -7.11 12.25 -4.32
CA PHE A 76 -7.98 12.37 -5.50
C PHE A 76 -8.44 10.98 -5.95
N ARG A 77 -9.72 10.86 -6.28
CA ARG A 77 -10.27 9.62 -6.84
C ARG A 77 -9.73 9.40 -8.26
N GLY A 78 -9.38 8.15 -8.55
CA GLY A 78 -9.04 7.72 -9.90
C GLY A 78 -10.26 7.58 -10.80
N ALA A 79 -10.05 7.09 -12.03
CA ALA A 79 -11.16 6.84 -12.93
C ALA A 79 -12.05 5.70 -12.42
N ASP A 80 -13.34 5.97 -12.21
CA ASP A 80 -14.33 4.95 -11.81
C ASP A 80 -15.45 4.76 -12.86
N ASP A 81 -15.50 5.62 -13.87
CA ASP A 81 -16.48 5.59 -14.94
C ASP A 81 -15.91 5.96 -16.33
N ARG A 82 -16.80 5.98 -17.32
CA ARG A 82 -16.46 6.32 -18.72
C ARG A 82 -15.96 7.75 -18.88
N THR A 83 -16.48 8.70 -18.10
CA THR A 83 -16.15 10.13 -18.20
C THR A 83 -14.71 10.35 -17.75
N ASP A 84 -14.35 9.82 -16.59
CA ASP A 84 -13.00 9.90 -16.05
C ASP A 84 -12.00 9.18 -16.95
N SER A 85 -12.37 8.01 -17.46
CA SER A 85 -11.55 7.24 -18.38
C SER A 85 -11.23 8.00 -19.67
N ASN A 86 -12.20 8.75 -20.20
CA ASN A 86 -11.97 9.65 -21.34
C ASN A 86 -11.02 10.79 -20.96
N ASN A 87 -11.16 11.37 -19.77
CA ASN A 87 -10.25 12.40 -19.28
C ASN A 87 -8.82 11.86 -19.17
N VAL A 88 -8.63 10.64 -18.63
CA VAL A 88 -7.30 9.99 -18.59
C VAL A 88 -6.66 9.92 -19.97
N LEU A 89 -7.41 9.55 -21.01
CA LEU A 89 -6.85 9.40 -22.37
C LEU A 89 -6.61 10.72 -23.12
N ARG A 90 -7.31 11.80 -22.75
CA ARG A 90 -7.30 13.06 -23.49
C ARG A 90 -6.56 14.15 -22.74
N ASP A 91 -7.01 14.44 -21.53
CA ASP A 91 -6.43 15.44 -20.64
C ASP A 91 -6.84 15.18 -19.17
N PRO A 92 -5.95 14.58 -18.35
CA PRO A 92 -6.18 14.35 -16.93
C PRO A 92 -6.48 15.62 -16.12
N ALA A 93 -6.14 16.81 -16.61
CA ALA A 93 -6.38 18.07 -15.91
C ALA A 93 -7.81 18.58 -16.05
N THR A 94 -8.62 18.00 -16.93
CA THR A 94 -10.00 18.46 -17.25
C THR A 94 -10.84 18.73 -16.00
N ASP A 95 -10.77 17.83 -15.03
CA ASP A 95 -11.61 17.88 -13.83
C ASP A 95 -10.92 18.57 -12.64
N TYR A 96 -9.63 18.89 -12.74
CA TYR A 96 -8.89 19.53 -11.65
C TYR A 96 -9.53 20.85 -11.14
N PRO A 97 -10.05 21.75 -12.01
CA PRO A 97 -10.73 22.96 -11.57
C PRO A 97 -11.99 22.73 -10.69
N LYS A 98 -12.62 21.56 -10.78
CA LYS A 98 -13.79 21.21 -9.94
C LYS A 98 -13.44 21.11 -8.45
N PHE A 99 -12.16 20.96 -8.13
CA PHE A 99 -11.65 20.91 -6.75
C PHE A 99 -11.18 22.28 -6.22
N ALA A 100 -11.37 23.38 -6.94
CA ALA A 100 -10.83 24.68 -6.56
C ALA A 100 -11.24 25.12 -5.14
N GLU A 101 -12.50 24.91 -4.75
CA GLU A 101 -12.98 25.23 -3.40
C GLU A 101 -12.32 24.34 -2.33
N LEU A 102 -12.28 23.03 -2.57
CA LEU A 102 -11.64 22.07 -1.67
C LEU A 102 -10.14 22.38 -1.49
N VAL A 103 -9.42 22.61 -2.59
CA VAL A 103 -7.99 22.94 -2.57
C VAL A 103 -7.75 24.21 -1.78
N ALA A 104 -8.51 25.27 -2.04
CA ALA A 104 -8.41 26.52 -1.29
C ALA A 104 -8.73 26.35 0.20
N ALA A 105 -9.64 25.44 0.55
CA ALA A 105 -9.94 25.11 1.95
C ALA A 105 -8.81 24.33 2.63
N VAL A 106 -8.19 23.37 1.93
CA VAL A 106 -7.00 22.65 2.40
C VAL A 106 -5.85 23.63 2.63
N ASP A 107 -5.63 24.59 1.73
CA ASP A 107 -4.58 25.60 1.89
C ASP A 107 -4.80 26.50 3.10
N ARG A 108 -6.03 26.97 3.32
CA ARG A 108 -6.38 27.73 4.52
C ARG A 108 -6.15 26.93 5.79
N LEU A 109 -6.52 25.64 5.78
CA LEU A 109 -6.36 24.76 6.92
C LEU A 109 -4.87 24.48 7.20
N ALA A 110 -4.08 24.23 6.16
CA ALA A 110 -2.63 24.06 6.25
C ALA A 110 -1.95 25.32 6.82
N ALA A 111 -2.37 26.51 6.39
CA ALA A 111 -1.86 27.79 6.87
C ALA A 111 -2.29 28.16 8.30
N SER A 112 -3.19 27.39 8.94
CA SER A 112 -3.67 27.67 10.31
C SER A 112 -2.60 27.53 11.39
N GLY A 113 -1.48 26.85 11.09
CA GLY A 113 -0.43 26.49 12.04
C GLY A 113 -0.71 25.21 12.84
N ALA A 114 -1.89 24.58 12.66
CA ALA A 114 -2.22 23.31 13.32
C ALA A 114 -1.60 22.08 12.63
N TYR A 115 -1.25 22.22 11.34
CA TYR A 115 -0.72 21.16 10.50
C TYR A 115 0.67 21.50 10.01
N GLN A 116 1.53 20.49 9.99
CA GLN A 116 2.92 20.60 9.55
C GLN A 116 3.10 20.08 8.13
N GLN A 117 2.14 19.29 7.64
CA GLN A 117 2.25 18.59 6.37
C GLN A 117 0.89 18.53 5.64
N VAL A 118 0.96 18.61 4.31
CA VAL A 118 -0.10 18.18 3.40
C VAL A 118 0.45 17.04 2.57
N ALA A 119 -0.16 15.86 2.70
CA ALA A 119 0.15 14.69 1.89
C ALA A 119 -0.92 14.52 0.83
N VAL A 120 -0.50 14.45 -0.43
CA VAL A 120 -1.40 14.34 -1.57
C VAL A 120 -1.23 12.98 -2.20
N THR A 121 -2.31 12.36 -2.63
CA THR A 121 -2.22 11.02 -3.21
C THR A 121 -3.35 10.75 -4.19
N GLY A 122 -3.26 9.63 -4.90
CA GLY A 122 -4.29 9.13 -5.78
C GLY A 122 -3.79 7.97 -6.63
N HIS A 123 -4.74 7.19 -7.12
CA HIS A 123 -4.50 6.10 -8.06
C HIS A 123 -4.96 6.49 -9.47
N SER A 124 -4.26 6.04 -10.50
CA SER A 124 -4.64 6.29 -11.90
C SER A 124 -4.83 7.80 -12.15
N LEU A 125 -5.99 8.25 -12.64
CA LEU A 125 -6.36 9.67 -12.78
C LEU A 125 -6.09 10.49 -11.51
N GLY A 126 -6.36 9.94 -10.33
CA GLY A 126 -6.14 10.62 -9.06
C GLY A 126 -4.66 10.89 -8.81
N GLY A 127 -3.79 10.00 -9.28
CA GLY A 127 -2.34 10.21 -9.27
C GLY A 127 -1.95 11.40 -10.15
N SER A 128 -2.48 11.47 -11.37
CA SER A 128 -2.28 12.63 -12.27
C SER A 128 -2.74 13.95 -11.62
N LEU A 129 -3.91 13.96 -10.99
CA LEU A 129 -4.45 15.12 -10.27
C LEU A 129 -3.58 15.52 -9.08
N ALA A 130 -3.01 14.55 -8.36
CA ALA A 130 -2.06 14.80 -7.28
C ALA A 130 -0.79 15.50 -7.79
N GLN A 131 -0.28 15.13 -8.97
CA GLN A 131 0.87 15.81 -9.56
C GLN A 131 0.55 17.24 -10.00
N ILE A 132 -0.63 17.45 -10.59
CA ILE A 132 -1.12 18.78 -10.95
C ILE A 132 -1.26 19.65 -9.68
N PHE A 133 -1.75 19.07 -8.58
CA PHE A 133 -1.77 19.75 -7.29
C PHE A 133 -0.36 20.17 -6.86
N MET A 134 0.60 19.25 -6.87
CA MET A 134 1.96 19.53 -6.43
C MET A 134 2.66 20.61 -7.28
N ALA A 135 2.42 20.61 -8.59
CA ALA A 135 2.92 21.64 -9.51
C ALA A 135 2.35 23.03 -9.19
N ASN A 136 1.10 23.12 -8.72
CA ASN A 136 0.48 24.38 -8.28
C ASN A 136 0.92 24.83 -6.87
N HIS A 137 1.61 23.98 -6.12
CA HIS A 137 2.11 24.26 -4.78
C HIS A 137 3.63 24.08 -4.73
N PRO A 138 4.44 24.95 -5.35
CA PRO A 138 5.89 24.75 -5.45
C PRO A 138 6.59 24.77 -4.07
N ALA A 139 7.71 24.05 -3.98
CA ALA A 139 8.49 23.97 -2.74
C ALA A 139 8.97 25.36 -2.27
N GLY A 140 9.01 25.56 -0.94
CA GLY A 140 9.49 26.81 -0.34
C GLY A 140 8.47 27.97 -0.35
N ALA A 141 7.27 27.77 -0.90
CA ALA A 141 6.20 28.76 -0.86
C ALA A 141 5.60 28.95 0.56
N THR A 142 5.70 27.92 1.41
CA THR A 142 5.15 27.92 2.77
C THR A 142 6.08 27.17 3.73
N THR A 143 5.80 27.26 5.04
CA THR A 143 6.44 26.43 6.06
C THR A 143 5.83 25.03 6.19
N VAL A 144 4.72 24.76 5.50
CA VAL A 144 4.04 23.46 5.49
C VAL A 144 4.77 22.54 4.51
N HIS A 145 5.02 21.31 4.93
CA HIS A 145 5.64 20.30 4.08
C HIS A 145 4.60 19.69 3.14
N TYR A 146 4.76 19.90 1.84
CA TYR A 146 3.95 19.22 0.82
C TYR A 146 4.71 17.99 0.33
N VAL A 147 4.06 16.83 0.36
CA VAL A 147 4.59 15.56 -0.18
C VAL A 147 3.50 14.85 -0.99
N SER A 148 3.90 14.00 -1.93
CA SER A 148 2.95 13.21 -2.71
C SER A 148 3.43 11.79 -2.96
N ASP A 149 2.51 10.83 -2.85
CA ASP A 149 2.70 9.46 -3.32
C ASP A 149 1.61 9.14 -4.33
N THR A 150 1.98 8.74 -5.54
CA THR A 150 1.03 8.38 -6.61
C THR A 150 1.13 6.89 -6.92
N PHE A 151 0.01 6.28 -7.34
CA PHE A 151 -0.06 4.83 -7.61
C PHE A 151 -0.64 4.58 -8.99
N GLY A 152 0.10 3.89 -9.86
CA GLY A 152 -0.38 3.59 -11.21
C GLY A 152 -0.78 4.83 -12.02
N SER A 153 -0.16 5.97 -11.71
CA SER A 153 -0.41 7.26 -12.36
C SER A 153 0.08 7.19 -13.81
N PRO A 154 -0.76 7.51 -14.81
CA PRO A 154 -0.31 7.69 -16.18
C PRO A 154 0.48 8.99 -16.36
N GLY A 155 0.70 9.79 -15.32
CA GLY A 155 1.37 11.08 -15.43
C GLY A 155 0.41 12.23 -15.76
N ALA A 156 0.95 13.43 -15.95
CA ALA A 156 0.22 14.58 -16.45
C ALA A 156 1.15 15.51 -17.24
N LEU A 157 0.58 16.45 -17.99
CA LEU A 157 1.33 17.53 -18.62
C LEU A 157 1.63 18.61 -17.57
N VAL A 158 2.71 18.44 -16.82
CA VAL A 158 3.17 19.40 -15.79
C VAL A 158 4.46 20.10 -16.20
N PRO A 159 4.71 21.36 -15.77
CA PRO A 159 5.88 22.14 -16.22
C PRO A 159 7.23 21.64 -15.71
N ASP A 160 7.26 20.96 -14.55
CA ASP A 160 8.47 20.47 -13.90
C ASP A 160 8.36 18.96 -13.67
N ALA A 161 9.17 18.20 -14.42
CA ALA A 161 9.22 16.74 -14.30
C ALA A 161 10.09 16.26 -13.13
N ASN A 162 10.80 17.15 -12.42
CA ASN A 162 11.74 16.77 -11.37
C ASN A 162 11.35 17.34 -10.00
N ASP A 163 10.14 17.03 -9.55
CA ASP A 163 9.67 17.38 -8.21
C ASP A 163 10.04 16.29 -7.18
N ALA A 164 11.13 16.52 -6.43
CA ALA A 164 11.62 15.58 -5.42
C ALA A 164 10.64 15.28 -4.27
N ARG A 165 9.51 15.99 -4.18
CA ARG A 165 8.47 15.77 -3.17
C ARG A 165 7.49 14.66 -3.58
N ILE A 166 7.53 14.23 -4.84
CA ILE A 166 6.64 13.24 -5.42
C ILE A 166 7.38 11.91 -5.54
N THR A 167 6.76 10.83 -5.05
CA THR A 167 7.18 9.45 -5.30
C THR A 167 6.08 8.72 -6.07
N ASN A 168 6.44 8.16 -7.22
CA ASN A 168 5.52 7.45 -8.10
C ASN A 168 5.74 5.95 -7.96
N TYR A 169 4.71 5.23 -7.54
CA TYR A 169 4.73 3.78 -7.43
C TYR A 169 4.13 3.17 -8.67
N VAL A 170 4.92 2.34 -9.34
CA VAL A 170 4.60 1.76 -10.65
C VAL A 170 4.74 0.25 -10.58
N VAL A 171 3.64 -0.49 -10.77
CA VAL A 171 3.75 -1.91 -11.11
C VAL A 171 4.27 -1.97 -12.54
N VAL A 172 5.40 -2.64 -12.75
CA VAL A 172 6.16 -2.52 -14.02
C VAL A 172 5.42 -3.01 -15.27
N ASP A 173 4.37 -3.80 -15.08
CA ASP A 173 3.50 -4.32 -16.13
C ASP A 173 2.12 -3.63 -16.15
N ASP A 174 1.99 -2.44 -15.55
CA ASP A 174 0.79 -1.62 -15.66
C ASP A 174 0.72 -0.91 -17.03
N PRO A 175 -0.25 -1.25 -17.90
CA PRO A 175 -0.37 -0.65 -19.21
C PRO A 175 -0.77 0.83 -19.21
N ALA A 176 -1.44 1.34 -18.16
CA ALA A 176 -1.84 2.74 -18.08
C ALA A 176 -0.62 3.65 -17.87
N VAL A 177 0.30 3.24 -17.00
CA VAL A 177 1.56 3.96 -16.75
C VAL A 177 2.40 4.00 -18.02
N PHE A 178 2.57 2.84 -18.67
CA PHE A 178 3.31 2.77 -19.94
C PHE A 178 2.71 3.70 -21.00
N LEU A 179 1.38 3.68 -21.15
CA LEU A 179 0.69 4.52 -22.13
C LEU A 179 0.95 6.01 -21.87
N GLY A 180 0.97 6.44 -20.62
CA GLY A 180 1.29 7.82 -20.25
C GLY A 180 2.70 8.24 -20.65
N GLU A 181 3.70 7.45 -20.21
CA GLU A 181 5.13 7.73 -20.43
C GLU A 181 5.55 7.64 -21.90
N ASN A 182 4.82 6.87 -22.71
CA ASN A 182 5.14 6.61 -24.12
C ASN A 182 4.06 7.11 -25.07
N ARG A 183 3.17 7.98 -24.60
CA ARG A 183 1.96 8.41 -25.27
C ARG A 183 2.20 8.89 -26.69
N GLU A 184 3.16 9.80 -26.90
CA GLU A 184 3.50 10.34 -28.21
C GLU A 184 3.99 9.24 -29.16
N ALA A 185 4.89 8.38 -28.68
CA ALA A 185 5.42 7.27 -29.48
C ALA A 185 4.35 6.23 -29.83
N VAL A 186 3.45 5.92 -28.88
CA VAL A 186 2.28 5.05 -29.11
C VAL A 186 1.38 5.67 -30.17
N GLY A 187 0.99 6.94 -30.02
CA GLY A 187 0.18 7.69 -30.98
C GLY A 187 0.76 7.63 -32.38
N ASN A 188 2.04 8.02 -32.53
CA ASN A 188 2.76 7.97 -33.81
C ASN A 188 2.84 6.57 -34.44
N THR A 189 2.78 5.50 -33.62
CA THR A 189 2.86 4.11 -34.09
C THR A 189 1.51 3.57 -34.55
N ILE A 190 0.43 3.94 -33.84
CA ILE A 190 -0.88 3.35 -34.06
C ILE A 190 -1.79 4.22 -34.94
N ASP A 191 -1.66 5.55 -34.91
CA ASP A 191 -2.53 6.47 -35.68
C ASP A 191 -2.45 6.19 -37.18
N GLY A 192 -3.60 5.91 -37.80
CA GLY A 192 -3.73 5.53 -39.20
C GLY A 192 -3.35 4.07 -39.51
N ASN A 193 -2.98 3.27 -38.51
CA ASN A 193 -2.64 1.86 -38.66
C ASN A 193 -3.76 0.94 -38.15
N LEU A 194 -4.71 0.63 -39.04
CA LEU A 194 -5.90 -0.18 -38.74
C LEU A 194 -5.61 -1.56 -38.09
N LEU A 195 -4.40 -2.11 -38.28
CA LEU A 195 -4.00 -3.38 -37.66
C LEU A 195 -3.61 -3.23 -36.19
N LEU A 196 -3.29 -2.02 -35.73
CA LEU A 196 -2.84 -1.72 -34.37
C LEU A 196 -3.84 -0.87 -33.58
N GLU A 197 -4.57 0.05 -34.23
CA GLU A 197 -5.54 0.93 -33.56
C GLU A 197 -6.59 0.14 -32.79
N ARG A 198 -7.23 -0.83 -33.44
CA ARG A 198 -8.32 -1.58 -32.82
C ARG A 198 -7.82 -2.46 -31.66
N PRO A 199 -6.75 -3.25 -31.78
CA PRO A 199 -6.19 -3.96 -30.63
C PRO A 199 -5.77 -3.04 -29.47
N ALA A 200 -5.19 -1.88 -29.76
CA ALA A 200 -4.80 -0.90 -28.73
C ALA A 200 -6.04 -0.29 -28.04
N ALA A 201 -7.07 0.05 -28.79
CA ALA A 201 -8.34 0.53 -28.26
C ALA A 201 -9.08 -0.54 -27.44
N GLU A 202 -9.05 -1.80 -27.88
CA GLU A 202 -9.59 -2.93 -27.11
C GLU A 202 -8.81 -3.17 -25.81
N LEU A 203 -7.50 -2.92 -25.79
CA LEU A 203 -6.71 -2.95 -24.56
C LEU A 203 -7.11 -1.80 -23.63
N ALA A 204 -7.19 -0.56 -24.13
CA ALA A 204 -7.60 0.60 -23.35
C ALA A 204 -8.99 0.40 -22.72
N ALA A 205 -9.96 -0.14 -23.46
CA ALA A 205 -11.30 -0.46 -22.96
C ALA A 205 -11.32 -1.56 -21.87
N ARG A 206 -10.27 -2.38 -21.75
CA ARG A 206 -10.11 -3.34 -20.64
C ARG A 206 -9.44 -2.73 -19.41
N VAL A 207 -8.65 -1.68 -19.60
CA VAL A 207 -7.88 -1.02 -18.54
C VAL A 207 -8.71 0.08 -17.86
N PHE A 208 -9.42 0.88 -18.64
CA PHE A 208 -10.11 2.07 -18.15
C PHE A 208 -11.62 1.82 -17.94
N PRO A 209 -12.16 2.02 -16.72
CA PRO A 209 -13.55 1.70 -16.39
C PRO A 209 -14.58 2.36 -17.31
N GLY A 210 -15.52 1.57 -17.84
CA GLY A 210 -16.62 2.08 -18.66
C GLY A 210 -16.22 2.65 -20.03
N LEU A 211 -14.92 2.71 -20.35
CA LEU A 211 -14.42 3.18 -21.64
C LEU A 211 -14.83 2.22 -22.75
N THR A 212 -15.35 2.76 -23.86
CA THR A 212 -15.65 1.95 -25.05
C THR A 212 -14.47 1.91 -26.01
N VAL A 213 -14.45 0.94 -26.92
CA VAL A 213 -13.46 0.89 -27.99
C VAL A 213 -13.52 2.14 -28.87
N ASP A 214 -14.73 2.67 -29.13
CA ASP A 214 -14.90 3.88 -29.93
C ASP A 214 -14.34 5.12 -29.23
N ASP A 215 -14.55 5.26 -27.91
CA ASP A 215 -13.93 6.34 -27.13
C ASP A 215 -12.40 6.31 -27.23
N ALA A 216 -11.82 5.11 -27.12
CA ALA A 216 -10.39 4.92 -27.19
C ALA A 216 -9.84 5.24 -28.59
N LEU A 217 -10.51 4.79 -29.65
CA LEU A 217 -10.16 5.13 -31.03
C LEU A 217 -10.21 6.64 -31.26
N ASP A 218 -11.28 7.30 -30.81
CA ASP A 218 -11.45 8.75 -30.95
C ASP A 218 -10.43 9.57 -30.12
N ALA A 219 -9.77 8.94 -29.15
CA ALA A 219 -8.75 9.57 -28.34
C ALA A 219 -7.34 9.50 -28.97
N ILE A 220 -7.05 8.52 -29.84
CA ILE A 220 -5.73 8.31 -30.45
C ILE A 220 -5.11 9.60 -31.03
N PRO A 221 -5.84 10.46 -31.78
CA PRO A 221 -5.26 11.68 -32.34
C PRO A 221 -4.77 12.69 -31.30
N THR A 222 -5.16 12.54 -30.03
CA THR A 222 -4.71 13.41 -28.92
C THR A 222 -3.37 12.98 -28.32
N PHE A 223 -2.79 11.87 -28.79
CA PHE A 223 -1.60 11.23 -28.24
C PHE A 223 -0.34 11.92 -28.79
N SER A 224 -0.23 13.23 -28.56
CA SER A 224 0.78 14.10 -29.18
C SER A 224 1.90 14.54 -28.23
N ALA A 225 1.81 14.21 -26.94
CA ALA A 225 2.82 14.49 -25.94
C ALA A 225 2.77 13.42 -24.85
N ASN A 226 3.93 13.09 -24.28
CA ASN A 226 4.01 12.21 -23.12
C ASN A 226 3.43 12.89 -21.88
N TYR A 227 2.73 12.10 -21.09
CA TYR A 227 2.42 12.46 -19.73
C TYR A 227 3.62 12.09 -18.87
N GLU A 228 4.05 13.03 -18.04
CA GLU A 228 5.23 12.85 -17.21
C GLU A 228 4.80 12.57 -15.78
N ASN A 229 5.41 11.56 -15.17
CA ASN A 229 5.39 11.40 -13.73
C ASN A 229 6.51 12.27 -13.14
N ALA A 230 6.14 13.37 -12.50
CA ALA A 230 7.10 14.26 -11.87
C ALA A 230 7.69 13.59 -10.63
N GLY A 231 9.01 13.71 -10.44
CA GLY A 231 9.71 13.18 -9.27
C GLY A 231 10.27 11.77 -9.42
N GLY A 232 10.44 11.07 -8.31
CA GLY A 232 11.12 9.76 -8.28
C GLY A 232 10.17 8.60 -8.55
N THR A 233 10.63 7.56 -9.24
CA THR A 233 9.83 6.34 -9.50
C THR A 233 10.35 5.15 -8.67
N VAL A 234 9.42 4.42 -8.07
CA VAL A 234 9.65 3.13 -7.40
C VAL A 234 8.92 2.04 -8.19
N ASN A 235 9.71 1.16 -8.80
CA ASN A 235 9.21 0.01 -9.55
C ASN A 235 8.82 -1.13 -8.61
N LEU A 236 7.57 -1.56 -8.71
CA LEU A 236 6.99 -2.70 -8.01
C LEU A 236 6.90 -3.91 -8.96
N PRO A 237 7.01 -5.15 -8.45
CA PRO A 237 7.01 -6.34 -9.29
C PRO A 237 5.69 -6.47 -10.07
N GLY A 238 5.80 -6.85 -11.35
CA GLY A 238 4.66 -7.27 -12.14
C GLY A 238 4.23 -8.71 -11.81
N LYS A 239 3.11 -9.15 -12.37
CA LYS A 239 2.53 -10.50 -12.15
C LYS A 239 3.50 -11.66 -12.29
N ALA A 240 4.43 -11.58 -13.26
CA ALA A 240 5.42 -12.61 -13.52
C ALA A 240 6.70 -12.48 -12.67
N GLY A 241 6.71 -11.58 -11.68
CA GLY A 241 7.88 -11.29 -10.83
C GLY A 241 8.96 -10.44 -11.51
N GLY A 242 8.72 -10.01 -12.75
CA GLY A 242 9.61 -9.08 -13.46
C GLY A 242 9.61 -7.70 -12.80
N THR A 243 10.76 -7.01 -12.88
CA THR A 243 10.96 -5.65 -12.35
C THR A 243 11.36 -4.65 -13.44
N GLY A 244 11.35 -5.07 -14.70
CA GLY A 244 11.63 -4.20 -15.84
C GLY A 244 10.32 -3.60 -16.37
N PRO A 245 10.24 -2.28 -16.59
CA PRO A 245 9.04 -1.66 -17.16
C PRO A 245 8.79 -2.15 -18.59
N ILE A 246 7.53 -2.12 -19.02
CA ILE A 246 7.17 -2.28 -20.42
C ILE A 246 8.00 -1.28 -21.25
N SER A 247 8.71 -1.76 -22.26
CA SER A 247 9.66 -0.94 -23.02
C SER A 247 9.34 -0.82 -24.50
N SER A 248 8.18 -1.32 -24.94
CA SER A 248 7.77 -1.29 -26.35
C SER A 248 6.25 -1.44 -26.52
N VAL A 249 5.72 -0.97 -27.66
CA VAL A 249 4.31 -1.17 -28.05
C VAL A 249 3.96 -2.67 -28.15
N THR A 250 4.89 -3.51 -28.59
CA THR A 250 4.68 -4.97 -28.59
C THR A 250 4.57 -5.54 -27.18
N GLY A 251 5.37 -5.03 -26.23
CA GLY A 251 5.24 -5.37 -24.81
C GLY A 251 3.91 -4.92 -24.22
N LEU A 252 3.42 -3.73 -24.62
CA LEU A 252 2.11 -3.23 -24.20
C LEU A 252 0.96 -4.16 -24.63
N LEU A 253 1.03 -4.75 -25.81
CA LEU A 253 0.02 -5.74 -26.27
C LEU A 253 0.03 -7.04 -25.45
N GLN A 254 1.12 -7.31 -24.73
CA GLN A 254 1.27 -8.47 -23.85
C GLN A 254 1.03 -8.14 -22.37
N ALA A 255 0.91 -6.86 -22.03
CA ALA A 255 0.69 -6.40 -20.67
C ALA A 255 -0.62 -6.94 -20.11
N ASP A 256 -0.65 -7.23 -18.82
CA ASP A 256 -1.85 -7.67 -18.14
C ASP A 256 -2.64 -6.46 -17.58
N PRO A 257 -3.85 -6.14 -18.11
CA PRO A 257 -4.67 -5.03 -17.62
C PRO A 257 -4.98 -5.11 -16.12
N ALA A 258 -4.99 -6.32 -15.55
CA ALA A 258 -5.24 -6.50 -14.13
C ALA A 258 -4.15 -5.86 -13.26
N GLN A 259 -2.95 -5.60 -13.79
CA GLN A 259 -1.86 -4.94 -13.06
C GLN A 259 -2.18 -3.49 -12.71
N HIS A 260 -3.09 -2.85 -13.45
CA HIS A 260 -3.57 -1.51 -13.13
C HIS A 260 -4.39 -1.41 -11.83
N ALA A 261 -4.88 -2.53 -11.29
CA ALA A 261 -5.73 -2.49 -10.10
C ALA A 261 -4.99 -1.95 -8.86
N ILE A 262 -5.59 -0.97 -8.17
CA ILE A 262 -5.05 -0.35 -6.94
C ILE A 262 -4.74 -1.39 -5.84
N SER A 263 -5.48 -2.50 -5.81
CA SER A 263 -5.22 -3.60 -4.88
C SER A 263 -3.84 -4.24 -5.07
N ASN A 264 -3.26 -4.21 -6.27
CA ASN A 264 -1.88 -4.68 -6.48
C ASN A 264 -0.87 -3.74 -5.85
N TYR A 265 -1.06 -2.43 -5.96
CA TYR A 265 -0.17 -1.46 -5.31
C TYR A 265 -0.25 -1.57 -3.80
N ILE A 266 -1.46 -1.66 -3.24
CA ILE A 266 -1.66 -1.91 -1.81
C ILE A 266 -1.06 -3.26 -1.41
N ARG A 267 -1.19 -4.30 -2.24
CA ARG A 267 -0.62 -5.61 -1.95
C ARG A 267 0.90 -5.59 -2.00
N GLU A 268 1.52 -4.99 -3.01
CA GLU A 268 2.98 -4.94 -3.13
C GLU A 268 3.58 -3.99 -2.09
N LEU A 269 2.98 -2.82 -1.86
CA LEU A 269 3.38 -1.94 -0.77
C LEU A 269 3.03 -2.54 0.58
N GLY A 270 1.95 -3.29 0.70
CA GLY A 270 1.64 -4.08 1.89
C GLY A 270 2.71 -5.14 2.10
N ASN A 271 3.07 -5.87 1.07
CA ASN A 271 4.19 -6.80 1.07
C ASN A 271 5.55 -6.11 1.21
N ILE A 272 5.66 -4.78 1.20
CA ILE A 272 6.93 -4.09 1.42
C ILE A 272 6.84 -3.34 2.76
N ALA A 273 5.95 -2.38 2.92
CA ALA A 273 5.64 -1.71 4.18
C ALA A 273 5.18 -2.64 5.33
N PHE A 274 4.52 -3.75 5.03
CA PHE A 274 4.13 -4.86 5.94
C PHE A 274 4.77 -6.18 5.52
N ARG A 275 5.80 -6.12 4.65
CA ARG A 275 7.04 -6.75 5.07
C ARG A 275 7.67 -5.98 6.25
N LEU A 276 7.12 -4.84 6.74
CA LEU A 276 7.49 -4.18 8.01
C LEU A 276 6.39 -4.27 9.14
N PRO A 277 6.56 -5.19 10.05
CA PRO A 277 5.95 -5.57 11.33
C PRO A 277 5.65 -4.60 12.46
N GLY A 278 4.42 -4.47 12.91
CA GLY A 278 4.05 -4.21 14.30
C GLY A 278 2.89 -3.31 14.61
N SER A 279 1.98 -3.15 13.68
CA SER A 279 0.76 -2.37 13.81
C SER A 279 -0.32 -3.00 14.70
N GLY A 280 -0.09 -4.19 15.27
CA GLY A 280 -1.01 -4.78 16.27
C GLY A 280 -2.36 -5.21 15.70
N ASN A 281 -2.43 -5.45 14.39
CA ASN A 281 -3.54 -6.10 13.70
C ASN A 281 -3.04 -6.93 12.51
N GLU A 282 -1.95 -7.69 12.72
CA GLU A 282 -1.03 -8.11 11.67
C GLU A 282 -0.97 -9.61 11.36
N GLY A 283 -2.00 -10.36 11.72
CA GLY A 283 -2.09 -11.74 11.25
C GLY A 283 -0.84 -12.56 11.55
N LEU A 284 -0.31 -12.49 12.79
CA LEU A 284 0.56 -13.56 13.30
C LEU A 284 -0.20 -14.90 13.43
N PHE A 285 -1.50 -14.86 13.12
CA PHE A 285 -2.29 -16.03 12.81
C PHE A 285 -2.10 -16.46 11.36
N ASP A 286 -1.54 -17.63 11.17
CA ASP A 286 -1.45 -18.30 9.87
C ASP A 286 -2.60 -19.31 9.75
N ARG A 287 -3.53 -19.01 8.83
CA ARG A 287 -4.69 -19.86 8.56
C ARG A 287 -4.29 -21.26 8.08
N ASP A 288 -3.32 -21.34 7.18
CA ASP A 288 -2.98 -22.59 6.52
C ASP A 288 -2.20 -23.48 7.48
N PHE A 289 -1.23 -22.92 8.23
CA PHE A 289 -0.60 -23.60 9.35
C PHE A 289 -1.64 -24.12 10.35
N TYR A 290 -2.57 -23.26 10.76
CA TYR A 290 -3.56 -23.61 11.76
C TYR A 290 -4.46 -24.74 11.29
N LEU A 291 -4.99 -24.69 10.06
CA LEU A 291 -5.85 -25.75 9.53
C LEU A 291 -5.09 -27.05 9.27
N GLN A 292 -3.84 -26.98 8.84
CA GLN A 292 -2.99 -28.16 8.65
C GLN A 292 -2.72 -28.89 9.97
N ARG A 293 -2.48 -28.13 11.05
CA ARG A 293 -2.21 -28.70 12.38
C ARG A 293 -3.49 -29.16 13.11
N ASN A 294 -4.64 -28.61 12.72
CA ASN A 294 -5.92 -28.79 13.39
C ASN A 294 -6.97 -29.37 12.43
N ALA A 295 -6.77 -30.63 12.05
CA ALA A 295 -7.63 -31.34 11.08
C ALA A 295 -9.11 -31.42 11.51
N ASP A 296 -9.38 -31.37 12.81
CA ASP A 296 -10.74 -31.31 13.37
C ASP A 296 -11.44 -29.99 13.02
N VAL A 297 -10.73 -28.85 13.11
CA VAL A 297 -11.25 -27.54 12.72
C VAL A 297 -11.45 -27.47 11.21
N ALA A 298 -10.49 -28.00 10.45
CA ALA A 298 -10.59 -28.09 8.99
C ALA A 298 -11.79 -28.94 8.54
N ALA A 299 -11.98 -30.11 9.14
CA ALA A 299 -13.11 -31.00 8.84
C ALA A 299 -14.47 -30.39 9.22
N ALA A 300 -14.51 -29.60 10.30
CA ALA A 300 -15.71 -28.92 10.76
C ALA A 300 -16.10 -27.71 9.88
N GLY A 301 -15.20 -27.22 9.02
CA GLY A 301 -15.44 -26.05 8.17
C GLY A 301 -15.63 -24.74 8.96
N ILE A 302 -15.16 -24.69 10.21
CA ILE A 302 -15.23 -23.50 11.07
C ILE A 302 -14.16 -22.51 10.61
N ASP A 303 -14.43 -21.21 10.72
CA ASP A 303 -13.39 -20.22 10.45
C ASP A 303 -12.21 -20.38 11.43
N ALA A 304 -11.00 -20.52 10.88
CA ALA A 304 -9.81 -20.86 11.63
C ALA A 304 -9.45 -19.79 12.66
N LYS A 305 -9.53 -18.51 12.25
CA LYS A 305 -9.21 -17.38 13.12
C LYS A 305 -10.25 -17.23 14.22
N GLN A 306 -11.53 -17.32 13.86
CA GLN A 306 -12.61 -17.32 14.83
C GLN A 306 -12.44 -18.45 15.85
N HIS A 307 -12.15 -19.67 15.39
CA HIS A 307 -11.90 -20.80 16.28
C HIS A 307 -10.73 -20.53 17.21
N PHE A 308 -9.60 -20.04 16.68
CA PHE A 308 -8.45 -19.71 17.52
C PHE A 308 -8.82 -18.69 18.60
N ASP A 309 -9.46 -17.58 18.20
CA ASP A 309 -9.82 -16.48 19.11
C ASP A 309 -10.75 -16.92 20.24
N THR A 310 -11.69 -17.83 19.97
CA THR A 310 -12.70 -18.28 20.95
C THR A 310 -12.31 -19.54 21.71
N HIS A 311 -11.55 -20.45 21.09
CA HIS A 311 -11.25 -21.78 21.62
C HIS A 311 -9.77 -22.16 21.52
N GLY A 312 -9.15 -21.99 20.35
CA GLY A 312 -7.85 -22.59 20.04
C GLY A 312 -6.72 -22.22 21.00
N TRP A 313 -6.60 -20.96 21.39
CA TRP A 313 -5.56 -20.56 22.34
C TRP A 313 -5.78 -21.15 23.75
N ARG A 314 -7.05 -21.40 24.14
CA ARG A 314 -7.38 -22.04 25.43
C ARG A 314 -7.09 -23.54 25.41
N GLU A 315 -7.09 -24.13 24.22
CA GLU A 315 -6.70 -25.51 23.97
C GLU A 315 -5.19 -25.66 23.79
N GLY A 316 -4.44 -24.56 23.87
CA GLY A 316 -2.98 -24.55 23.71
C GLY A 316 -2.52 -24.76 22.27
N ARG A 317 -3.39 -24.49 21.28
CA ARG A 317 -3.03 -24.54 19.86
C ARG A 317 -2.27 -23.28 19.48
N ASP A 318 -1.27 -23.41 18.63
CA ASP A 318 -0.45 -22.28 18.16
C ASP A 318 -1.12 -21.56 16.99
N ALA A 319 -0.91 -20.24 16.93
CA ALA A 319 -1.49 -19.37 15.90
C ALA A 319 -0.76 -19.48 14.56
N SER A 320 0.55 -19.72 14.61
CA SER A 320 1.47 -19.86 13.49
C SER A 320 2.72 -20.60 13.97
N ALA A 321 3.63 -20.94 13.06
CA ALA A 321 4.91 -21.56 13.42
C ALA A 321 5.78 -20.67 14.33
N VAL A 322 5.56 -19.35 14.31
CA VAL A 322 6.40 -18.31 14.93
C VAL A 322 5.75 -17.69 16.18
N PHE A 323 4.70 -18.33 16.71
CA PHE A 323 4.06 -17.92 17.96
C PHE A 323 3.64 -19.15 18.77
N ASP A 324 4.39 -19.44 19.83
CA ASP A 324 4.11 -20.56 20.73
C ASP A 324 3.18 -20.10 21.86
N THR A 325 1.93 -20.53 21.78
CA THR A 325 0.87 -20.18 22.72
C THR A 325 1.17 -20.67 24.13
N GLY A 326 1.73 -21.87 24.24
CA GLY A 326 2.09 -22.48 25.52
C GLY A 326 3.26 -21.78 26.18
N PHE A 327 4.33 -21.55 25.43
CA PHE A 327 5.50 -20.78 25.86
C PHE A 327 5.11 -19.39 26.32
N TYR A 328 4.30 -18.68 25.53
CA TYR A 328 3.90 -17.33 25.84
C TYR A 328 3.13 -17.28 27.17
N LEU A 329 2.13 -18.14 27.36
CA LEU A 329 1.35 -18.18 28.61
C LEU A 329 2.17 -18.66 29.82
N GLN A 330 3.13 -19.57 29.61
CA GLN A 330 4.00 -20.06 30.67
C GLN A 330 4.92 -18.96 31.22
N ASN A 331 5.50 -18.16 30.32
CA ASN A 331 6.40 -17.07 30.68
C ASN A 331 5.66 -15.79 31.12
N ASN A 332 4.40 -15.63 30.71
CA ASN A 332 3.57 -14.46 30.98
C ASN A 332 2.37 -14.82 31.89
N ARG A 333 2.66 -15.13 33.16
CA ARG A 333 1.67 -15.65 34.11
C ARG A 333 0.53 -14.70 34.42
N ASP A 334 0.76 -13.40 34.29
CA ASP A 334 -0.24 -12.35 34.41
C ASP A 334 -1.27 -12.42 33.27
N VAL A 335 -0.83 -12.63 32.02
CA VAL A 335 -1.70 -12.83 30.85
C VAL A 335 -2.52 -14.12 31.01
N ALA A 336 -1.87 -15.20 31.46
CA ALA A 336 -2.53 -16.47 31.74
C ALA A 336 -3.59 -16.34 32.85
N ALA A 337 -3.27 -15.65 33.95
CA ALA A 337 -4.20 -15.43 35.06
C ALA A 337 -5.39 -14.52 34.65
N ALA A 338 -5.15 -13.55 33.76
CA ALA A 338 -6.19 -12.68 33.23
C ALA A 338 -7.10 -13.40 32.20
N GLY A 339 -6.69 -14.55 31.68
CA GLY A 339 -7.47 -15.31 30.69
C GLY A 339 -7.64 -14.56 29.36
N VAL A 340 -6.63 -13.78 28.98
CA VAL A 340 -6.57 -13.01 27.73
C VAL A 340 -5.93 -13.86 26.63
N ASN A 341 -6.42 -13.70 25.40
CA ASN A 341 -5.82 -14.36 24.24
C ASN A 341 -4.34 -13.93 24.09
N PRO A 342 -3.38 -14.87 24.12
CA PRO A 342 -1.96 -14.56 24.15
C PRO A 342 -1.44 -13.91 22.86
N LEU A 343 -1.94 -14.33 21.69
CA LEU A 343 -1.58 -13.72 20.41
C LEU A 343 -2.04 -12.25 20.39
N ALA A 344 -3.32 -12.03 20.71
CA ALA A 344 -3.89 -10.69 20.74
C ALA A 344 -3.17 -9.81 21.77
N HIS A 345 -2.80 -10.36 22.93
CA HIS A 345 -2.00 -9.65 23.93
C HIS A 345 -0.62 -9.30 23.38
N PHE A 346 0.09 -10.25 22.76
CA PHE A 346 1.40 -10.00 22.18
C PHE A 346 1.35 -8.90 21.13
N GLU A 347 0.43 -9.00 20.16
CA GLU A 347 0.26 -8.05 19.06
C GLU A 347 -0.03 -6.61 19.55
N THR A 348 -0.75 -6.48 20.66
CA THR A 348 -1.19 -5.17 21.17
C THR A 348 -0.28 -4.58 22.25
N HIS A 349 0.26 -5.41 23.15
CA HIS A 349 1.01 -4.99 24.33
C HIS A 349 2.35 -5.71 24.45
N GLY A 350 2.35 -7.04 24.30
CA GLY A 350 3.47 -7.88 24.74
C GLY A 350 4.80 -7.57 24.08
N TRP A 351 4.82 -7.27 22.78
CA TRP A 351 6.06 -6.92 22.10
C TRP A 351 6.64 -5.57 22.60
N ARG A 352 5.77 -4.62 22.97
CA ARG A 352 6.18 -3.32 23.56
C ARG A 352 6.77 -3.50 24.96
N GLU A 353 6.35 -4.56 25.64
CA GLU A 353 6.83 -4.97 26.95
C GLU A 353 8.08 -5.87 26.88
N GLY A 354 8.59 -6.17 25.68
CA GLY A 354 9.76 -7.01 25.49
C GLY A 354 9.52 -8.51 25.70
N ARG A 355 8.26 -8.97 25.69
CA ARG A 355 7.91 -10.39 25.94
C ARG A 355 8.17 -11.23 24.69
N ALA A 356 8.93 -12.31 24.82
CA ALA A 356 9.22 -13.21 23.71
C ALA A 356 7.98 -14.03 23.26
N PRO A 357 7.74 -14.19 21.95
CA PRO A 357 6.65 -14.98 21.37
C PRO A 357 6.93 -16.49 21.35
N ASP A 358 8.21 -16.88 21.34
CA ASP A 358 8.69 -18.27 21.34
C ASP A 358 10.10 -18.34 21.95
N ALA A 359 10.70 -19.53 21.99
CA ALA A 359 12.01 -19.78 22.62
C ALA A 359 13.23 -19.29 21.82
N PHE A 360 13.05 -18.98 20.55
CA PHE A 360 14.11 -18.64 19.59
C PHE A 360 14.09 -17.16 19.17
N PHE A 361 12.96 -16.47 19.34
CA PHE A 361 12.82 -15.04 19.13
C PHE A 361 12.85 -14.26 20.46
N ASP A 362 13.87 -13.42 20.68
CA ASP A 362 13.94 -12.54 21.86
C ASP A 362 13.61 -11.10 21.47
N THR A 363 12.39 -10.68 21.80
CA THR A 363 11.85 -9.34 21.51
C THR A 363 12.71 -8.21 22.12
N GLY A 364 13.18 -8.39 23.35
CA GLY A 364 13.97 -7.38 24.05
C GLY A 364 15.38 -7.26 23.48
N VAL A 365 16.02 -8.39 23.17
CA VAL A 365 17.32 -8.44 22.51
C VAL A 365 17.23 -7.81 21.12
N TYR A 366 16.24 -8.21 20.33
CA TYR A 366 16.08 -7.73 18.97
C TYR A 366 15.93 -6.21 18.93
N LEU A 367 15.06 -5.61 19.75
CA LEU A 367 14.88 -4.16 19.78
C LEU A 367 16.13 -3.41 20.27
N ARG A 368 16.90 -3.99 21.19
CA ARG A 368 18.14 -3.41 21.69
C ARG A 368 19.24 -3.40 20.62
N GLU A 369 19.32 -4.45 19.81
CA GLU A 369 20.31 -4.59 18.75
C GLU A 369 19.90 -3.85 17.46
N ASN A 370 18.61 -3.54 17.34
CA ASN A 370 18.00 -2.89 16.19
C ASN A 370 17.29 -1.58 16.61
N PRO A 371 18.05 -0.53 16.97
CA PRO A 371 17.49 0.72 17.50
C PRO A 371 16.62 1.49 16.50
N ASP A 372 16.81 1.26 15.20
CA ASP A 372 15.95 1.77 14.11
C ASP A 372 14.51 1.22 14.21
N VAL A 373 14.39 -0.08 14.50
CA VAL A 373 13.09 -0.77 14.69
C VAL A 373 12.40 -0.27 15.95
N ALA A 374 13.17 -0.11 17.03
CA ALA A 374 12.66 0.43 18.30
C ALA A 374 12.16 1.88 18.14
N ALA A 375 12.93 2.74 17.48
CA ALA A 375 12.55 4.14 17.25
C ALA A 375 11.30 4.29 16.37
N ALA A 376 11.11 3.38 15.40
CA ALA A 376 9.95 3.35 14.53
C ALA A 376 8.67 2.82 15.21
N GLY A 377 8.77 2.23 16.41
CA GLY A 377 7.62 1.66 17.11
C GLY A 377 7.02 0.45 16.39
N ILE A 378 7.91 -0.38 15.82
CA ILE A 378 7.63 -1.55 14.99
C ILE A 378 7.81 -2.82 15.87
N ASN A 379 6.94 -3.81 15.71
CA ASN A 379 6.96 -5.11 16.39
C ASN A 379 8.16 -5.90 15.88
N PRO A 380 9.06 -6.30 16.77
CA PRO A 380 10.30 -6.95 16.39
C PRO A 380 10.09 -8.35 15.80
N LEU A 381 9.13 -9.14 16.31
CA LEU A 381 8.91 -10.51 15.82
C LEU A 381 8.54 -10.42 14.37
N VAL A 382 7.50 -9.62 14.10
CA VAL A 382 7.06 -9.53 12.73
C VAL A 382 8.35 -9.06 12.00
N HIS A 383 9.16 -8.05 12.47
CA HIS A 383 10.16 -7.29 11.66
C HIS A 383 11.15 -8.25 11.08
N TYR A 384 11.61 -9.09 11.97
CA TYR A 384 12.49 -10.16 11.64
C TYR A 384 11.93 -11.05 10.53
N LEU A 385 10.66 -11.50 10.62
CA LEU A 385 10.04 -12.41 9.65
C LEU A 385 10.07 -11.89 8.22
N LEU A 386 9.98 -10.58 8.08
CA LEU A 386 9.71 -9.98 6.80
C LEU A 386 10.87 -9.16 6.23
N PHE A 387 11.77 -8.66 7.08
CA PHE A 387 13.02 -8.00 6.67
C PHE A 387 14.26 -8.50 7.39
N GLY A 388 14.20 -8.67 8.70
CA GLY A 388 15.40 -8.85 9.51
C GLY A 388 16.25 -10.03 9.08
N TRP A 389 15.63 -11.16 8.72
CA TRP A 389 16.37 -12.33 8.24
C TRP A 389 17.13 -12.09 6.93
N ASN A 390 16.55 -11.30 6.01
CA ASN A 390 17.18 -10.99 4.72
C ASN A 390 18.25 -9.89 4.84
N GLU A 391 18.16 -9.09 5.91
CA GLU A 391 19.20 -8.14 6.33
C GLU A 391 20.32 -8.80 7.15
N GLY A 392 20.22 -10.11 7.43
CA GLY A 392 21.19 -10.87 8.22
C GLY A 392 21.16 -10.53 9.71
N ARG A 393 20.05 -9.99 10.22
CA ARG A 393 19.82 -9.76 11.65
C ARG A 393 19.44 -11.07 12.33
N ASP A 394 19.83 -11.24 13.58
CA ASP A 394 19.46 -12.43 14.37
C ASP A 394 18.19 -12.16 15.18
N PRO A 395 17.25 -13.12 15.27
CA PRO A 395 16.04 -12.99 16.07
C PRO A 395 16.31 -13.02 17.58
N GLY A 396 17.48 -13.47 17.99
CA GLY A 396 17.91 -13.57 19.39
C GLY A 396 19.12 -14.50 19.53
N PRO A 397 19.67 -14.65 20.75
CA PRO A 397 20.90 -15.42 20.99
C PRO A 397 20.74 -16.94 20.77
N ALA A 398 19.51 -17.41 20.58
CA ALA A 398 19.19 -18.82 20.39
C ALA A 398 19.10 -19.23 18.91
N PHE A 399 19.30 -18.30 17.96
CA PHE A 399 19.23 -18.59 16.54
C PHE A 399 20.11 -17.60 15.75
N ASP A 400 21.08 -18.13 14.99
CA ASP A 400 21.90 -17.35 14.07
C ASP A 400 21.37 -17.53 12.63
N THR A 401 20.87 -16.44 12.06
CA THR A 401 20.24 -16.41 10.74
C THR A 401 21.22 -16.80 9.65
N ALA A 402 22.42 -16.24 9.67
CA ALA A 402 23.42 -16.41 8.63
C ALA A 402 24.01 -17.83 8.65
N SER A 403 24.33 -18.32 9.85
CA SER A 403 24.85 -19.67 10.09
C SER A 403 23.82 -20.72 9.68
N TYR A 404 22.53 -20.50 9.97
CA TYR A 404 21.47 -21.41 9.54
C TYR A 404 21.34 -21.47 8.02
N LEU A 405 21.29 -20.32 7.33
CA LEU A 405 21.21 -20.29 5.86
C LEU A 405 22.45 -20.88 5.19
N LEU A 406 23.64 -20.68 5.77
CA LEU A 406 24.88 -21.27 5.29
C LEU A 406 24.89 -22.80 5.41
N ALA A 407 24.34 -23.34 6.51
CA ALA A 407 24.22 -24.78 6.72
C ALA A 407 23.11 -25.42 5.87
N ASN A 408 22.13 -24.63 5.42
CA ASN A 408 20.91 -25.08 4.74
C ASN A 408 20.74 -24.38 3.38
N PRO A 409 21.57 -24.73 2.37
CA PRO A 409 21.57 -24.04 1.08
C PRO A 409 20.27 -24.23 0.29
N ASP A 410 19.49 -25.26 0.57
CA ASP A 410 18.14 -25.47 0.02
C ASP A 410 17.16 -24.39 0.48
N VAL A 411 17.19 -24.03 1.78
CA VAL A 411 16.37 -22.95 2.36
C VAL A 411 16.80 -21.60 1.80
N ALA A 412 18.12 -21.37 1.73
CA ALA A 412 18.68 -20.15 1.17
C ALA A 412 18.31 -19.98 -0.33
N ALA A 413 18.42 -21.05 -1.13
CA ALA A 413 18.07 -21.01 -2.55
C ALA A 413 16.57 -20.81 -2.78
N ALA A 414 15.72 -21.36 -1.90
CA ALA A 414 14.28 -21.17 -1.95
C ALA A 414 13.82 -19.78 -1.47
N GLY A 415 14.70 -19.01 -0.82
CA GLY A 415 14.38 -17.69 -0.28
C GLY A 415 13.35 -17.75 0.86
N ILE A 416 13.35 -18.84 1.63
CA ILE A 416 12.43 -19.06 2.75
C ILE A 416 13.02 -18.46 4.03
N ASN A 417 12.18 -17.88 4.89
CA ASN A 417 12.61 -17.36 6.18
C ASN A 417 13.26 -18.48 7.03
N PRO A 418 14.49 -18.29 7.54
CA PRO A 418 15.24 -19.34 8.22
C PRO A 418 14.65 -19.74 9.58
N LEU A 419 14.13 -18.80 10.36
CA LEU A 419 13.53 -19.11 11.66
C LEU A 419 12.20 -19.82 11.48
N GLU A 420 11.33 -19.31 10.59
CA GLU A 420 10.03 -19.91 10.28
C GLU A 420 10.22 -21.33 9.75
N HIS A 421 11.14 -21.52 8.80
CA HIS A 421 11.50 -22.85 8.32
C HIS A 421 12.00 -23.75 9.46
N TYR A 422 12.86 -23.23 10.34
CA TYR A 422 13.40 -24.03 11.44
C TYR A 422 12.28 -24.50 12.38
N LEU A 423 11.38 -23.59 12.77
CA LEU A 423 10.26 -23.87 13.65
C LEU A 423 9.25 -24.84 13.03
N GLU A 424 8.96 -24.71 11.73
CA GLU A 424 7.98 -25.56 11.05
C GLU A 424 8.55 -26.94 10.65
N PHE A 425 9.76 -26.96 10.08
CA PHE A 425 10.36 -28.17 9.50
C PHE A 425 11.67 -28.54 10.19
N GLY A 426 12.57 -27.57 10.39
CA GLY A 426 13.96 -27.83 10.78
C GLY A 426 14.12 -28.59 12.09
N ILE A 427 13.27 -28.34 13.09
CA ILE A 427 13.24 -29.09 14.36
C ILE A 427 12.96 -30.58 14.10
N ASN A 428 11.94 -30.88 13.28
CA ASN A 428 11.53 -32.25 12.97
C ASN A 428 12.53 -32.97 12.04
N GLU A 429 13.19 -32.21 11.17
CA GLU A 429 14.25 -32.69 10.28
C GLU A 429 15.59 -32.88 11.00
N GLY A 430 15.72 -32.43 12.25
CA GLY A 430 16.97 -32.50 13.01
C GLY A 430 18.05 -31.55 12.49
N ARG A 431 17.66 -30.44 11.85
CA ARG A 431 18.60 -29.40 11.39
C ARG A 431 19.27 -28.74 12.61
N VAL A 432 20.56 -28.48 12.48
CA VAL A 432 21.36 -27.88 13.55
C VAL A 432 21.33 -26.36 13.41
N ILE A 433 21.12 -25.67 14.54
CA ILE A 433 21.33 -24.24 14.72
C ILE A 433 22.67 -24.04 15.43
N ALA A 434 23.44 -23.03 15.02
CA ALA A 434 24.79 -22.77 15.52
C ALA A 434 24.79 -21.89 16.77
#